data_AF-A0A4R3N884-F1
#
_entry.id   AF-A0A4R3N884-F1
#
_cell.length_a   1.000
_cell.length_b   1.000
_cell.length_c   1.000
_cell.angle_alpha   90.00
_cell.angle_beta   90.00
_cell.angle_gamma   90.00
#
_symmetry.space_group_name_H-M   'P 1'
#
loop_
_entity.id
_entity.type
_entity.pdbx_description
1 polymer ?
#
loop_
_entity_poly.entity_id
_entity_poly.type
_entity_poly.pdbx_seq_one_letter_code
_entity_poly.pdbx_strand_id
1 'polypeptide(L)'
;MNHDVKKIIDEWKKYEHDSSGNIRAETINIYIRKFKQALCLLNQLPFPENDSFDPLIDQMDYKPLNIKERLSFIEGRCGQRLSYIQLRECFRELEKMEARVRVLHRTNPK
;
A
#
# COMPACT_ATOMS: atom_id res chain seq x y z
N MET A 1 9.78 12.53 4.65
CA MET A 1 9.62 11.21 4.01
C MET A 1 8.46 10.39 4.61
N ASN A 2 8.40 10.11 5.92
CA ASN A 2 7.30 9.29 6.48
C ASN A 2 5.91 9.95 6.53
N HIS A 3 5.81 11.27 6.43
CA HIS A 3 4.52 11.97 6.49
C HIS A 3 3.60 11.59 5.30
N ASP A 4 4.16 11.33 4.13
CA ASP A 4 3.40 11.04 2.91
C ASP A 4 2.83 9.61 2.92
N VAL A 5 3.59 8.64 3.45
CA VAL A 5 3.09 7.27 3.68
C VAL A 5 1.94 7.29 4.67
N LYS A 6 2.10 8.00 5.80
CA LYS A 6 1.05 8.13 6.82
C LYS A 6 -0.21 8.78 6.25
N LYS A 7 -0.07 9.84 5.46
CA LYS A 7 -1.20 10.50 4.78
C LYS A 7 -1.98 9.52 3.91
N ILE A 8 -1.30 8.69 3.12
CA ILE A 8 -1.95 7.67 2.27
C ILE A 8 -2.70 6.63 3.12
N ILE A 9 -2.12 6.19 4.24
CA ILE A 9 -2.78 5.26 5.17
C ILE A 9 -4.03 5.90 5.80
N ASP A 10 -3.93 7.15 6.22
CA ASP A 10 -5.05 7.87 6.85
C ASP A 10 -6.19 8.12 5.85
N GLU A 11 -5.86 8.42 4.58
CA GLU A 11 -6.84 8.50 3.48
C GLU A 11 -7.56 7.15 3.26
N TRP A 12 -6.80 6.04 3.26
CA TRP A 12 -7.40 4.70 3.17
C TRP A 12 -8.36 4.41 4.33
N LYS A 13 -7.96 4.71 5.57
CA LYS A 13 -8.80 4.48 6.76
C LYS A 13 -10.12 5.26 6.70
N LYS A 14 -10.05 6.50 6.23
CA LYS A 14 -11.24 7.32 6.03
C LYS A 14 -12.17 6.68 5.00
N TYR A 15 -11.63 6.23 3.87
CA TYR A 15 -12.42 5.52 2.87
C TYR A 15 -13.00 4.20 3.40
N GLU A 16 -12.21 3.40 4.12
CA GLU A 16 -12.66 2.15 4.73
C GLU A 16 -13.85 2.39 5.66
N HIS A 17 -13.79 3.45 6.48
CA HIS A 17 -14.88 3.85 7.38
C HIS A 17 -16.13 4.31 6.61
N ASP A 18 -15.95 5.20 5.62
CA ASP A 18 -17.06 5.84 4.91
C ASP A 18 -17.73 4.91 3.88
N SER A 19 -17.00 3.90 3.37
CA SER A 19 -17.44 3.09 2.24
C SER A 19 -18.72 2.29 2.50
N SER A 20 -19.09 2.01 3.76
CA SER A 20 -20.35 1.32 4.15
C SER A 20 -20.66 0.04 3.34
N GLY A 21 -19.65 -0.60 2.73
CA GLY A 21 -19.81 -1.75 1.83
C GLY A 21 -20.03 -1.43 0.34
N ASN A 22 -20.12 -0.15 -0.05
CA ASN A 22 -20.19 0.29 -1.45
C ASN A 22 -18.79 0.37 -2.06
N ILE A 23 -18.30 -0.78 -2.50
CA ILE A 23 -16.97 -0.96 -3.10
C ILE A 23 -17.09 -0.73 -4.61
N ARG A 24 -16.43 0.31 -5.11
CA ARG A 24 -16.35 0.62 -6.56
C ARG A 24 -14.97 0.26 -7.10
N ALA A 25 -14.93 -0.44 -8.23
CA ALA A 25 -13.68 -0.90 -8.84
C ALA A 25 -12.72 0.26 -9.14
N GLU A 26 -13.25 1.41 -9.58
CA GLU A 26 -12.47 2.62 -9.86
C GLU A 26 -11.79 3.13 -8.59
N THR A 27 -12.51 3.14 -7.47
CA THR A 27 -11.97 3.55 -6.18
C THR A 27 -10.90 2.57 -5.69
N ILE A 28 -11.11 1.26 -5.87
CA ILE A 28 -10.10 0.26 -5.55
C ILE A 28 -8.84 0.48 -6.37
N ASN A 29 -8.94 0.73 -7.69
CA ASN A 29 -7.78 1.00 -8.53
C ASN A 29 -6.99 2.24 -8.08
N ILE A 30 -7.67 3.30 -7.65
CA ILE A 30 -7.02 4.48 -7.05
C ILE A 30 -6.22 4.07 -5.80
N TYR A 31 -6.80 3.25 -4.93
CA TYR A 31 -6.12 2.82 -3.70
C TYR A 31 -5.04 1.77 -3.93
N ILE A 32 -5.12 0.93 -4.97
CA ILE A 32 -4.00 0.08 -5.40
C ILE A 32 -2.82 0.96 -5.79
N ARG A 33 -3.05 1.99 -6.62
CA ARG A 33 -1.99 2.93 -7.03
C ARG A 33 -1.38 3.66 -5.83
N LYS A 34 -2.21 4.21 -4.94
CA LYS A 34 -1.75 4.86 -3.70
C LYS A 34 -0.96 3.90 -2.81
N PHE A 35 -1.42 2.66 -2.69
CA PHE A 35 -0.72 1.64 -1.94
C PHE A 35 0.68 1.35 -2.52
N LYS A 36 0.78 1.18 -3.85
CA LYS A 36 2.07 1.03 -4.55
C LYS A 36 2.99 2.24 -4.35
N GLN A 37 2.45 3.46 -4.43
CA GLN A 37 3.19 4.69 -4.12
C GLN A 37 3.71 4.71 -2.68
N ALA A 38 2.88 4.32 -1.71
CA ALA A 38 3.28 4.26 -0.31
C ALA A 38 4.39 3.23 -0.05
N LEU A 39 4.38 2.09 -0.76
CA LEU A 39 5.48 1.12 -0.72
C LEU A 39 6.78 1.72 -1.27
N CYS A 40 6.74 2.38 -2.42
CA CYS A 40 7.90 3.08 -2.97
C CYS A 40 8.44 4.13 -1.98
N LEU A 41 7.57 4.96 -1.41
CA LEU A 41 7.94 5.98 -0.42
C LEU A 41 8.57 5.37 0.83
N LEU A 42 8.01 4.28 1.37
CA LEU A 42 8.54 3.60 2.55
C LEU A 42 9.93 2.99 2.30
N ASN A 43 10.18 2.53 1.08
CA ASN A 43 11.46 1.95 0.66
C ASN A 43 12.42 2.95 0.01
N GLN A 44 12.06 4.23 -0.06
CA GLN A 44 12.85 5.28 -0.73
C GLN A 44 13.15 4.99 -2.21
N LEU A 45 12.24 4.28 -2.88
CA LEU A 45 12.32 3.96 -4.31
C LEU A 45 11.46 4.94 -5.13
N PRO A 46 11.85 5.25 -6.39
CA PRO A 46 11.00 6.00 -7.29
C PRO A 46 9.75 5.18 -7.66
N PHE A 47 8.62 5.86 -7.85
CA PHE A 47 7.39 5.22 -8.32
C PHE A 47 7.44 5.09 -9.86
N PRO A 48 7.22 3.88 -10.42
CA PRO A 48 7.25 3.67 -11.87
C PRO A 48 5.92 4.11 -12.49
N GLU A 49 5.87 5.32 -13.05
CA GLU A 49 4.64 5.82 -13.66
C GLU A 49 4.18 5.01 -14.87
N ASN A 50 5.13 4.49 -15.67
CA ASN A 50 4.87 3.79 -16.93
C ASN A 50 5.46 2.37 -17.01
N ASP A 51 6.22 1.95 -15.99
CA ASP A 51 6.91 0.67 -15.99
C ASP A 51 6.21 -0.35 -15.07
N SER A 52 6.55 -1.62 -15.23
CA SER A 52 6.07 -2.68 -14.34
C SER A 52 6.51 -2.43 -12.90
N PHE A 53 5.59 -2.65 -11.97
CA PHE A 53 5.87 -2.55 -10.54
C PHE A 53 6.61 -3.79 -10.00
N ASP A 54 6.50 -4.94 -10.68
CA ASP A 54 7.00 -6.22 -10.18
C ASP A 54 8.52 -6.24 -9.91
N PRO A 55 9.40 -5.68 -10.77
CA PRO A 55 10.84 -5.66 -10.52
C PRO A 55 11.24 -4.80 -9.31
N LEU A 56 10.41 -3.81 -8.93
CA LEU A 56 10.68 -2.98 -7.76
C LEU A 56 10.36 -3.72 -6.47
N ILE A 57 9.39 -4.63 -6.47
CA ILE A 57 9.04 -5.42 -5.29
C ILE A 57 10.26 -6.19 -4.79
N ASP A 58 11.11 -6.69 -5.67
CA ASP A 58 12.31 -7.45 -5.30
C ASP A 58 13.39 -6.58 -4.64
N GLN A 59 13.35 -5.27 -4.85
CA GLN A 59 14.27 -4.29 -4.26
C GLN A 59 13.77 -3.73 -2.91
N MET A 60 12.55 -4.07 -2.50
CA MET A 60 11.94 -3.55 -1.27
C MET A 60 12.32 -4.39 -0.04
N ASP A 61 12.87 -3.71 0.96
CA ASP A 61 13.10 -4.26 2.31
C ASP A 61 11.81 -4.33 3.13
N TYR A 62 10.90 -3.37 2.92
CA TYR A 62 9.65 -3.22 3.65
C TYR A 62 8.45 -3.48 2.72
N LYS A 63 7.92 -4.70 2.75
CA LYS A 63 6.77 -5.11 1.94
C LYS A 63 5.87 -6.11 2.67
N PRO A 64 4.55 -6.12 2.39
CA PRO A 64 3.64 -7.16 2.88
C PRO A 64 4.05 -8.55 2.42
N LEU A 65 3.57 -9.57 3.13
CA LEU A 65 3.80 -10.95 2.74
C LEU A 65 3.09 -11.26 1.41
N ASN A 66 3.77 -11.99 0.52
CA ASN A 66 3.25 -12.44 -0.78
C ASN A 66 2.65 -11.30 -1.62
N ILE A 67 3.31 -10.13 -1.60
CA ILE A 67 2.73 -8.92 -2.19
C ILE A 67 2.52 -9.02 -3.71
N LYS A 68 3.36 -9.79 -4.42
CA LYS A 68 3.22 -10.01 -5.87
C LYS A 68 1.89 -10.70 -6.19
N GLU A 69 1.64 -11.84 -5.52
CA GLU A 69 0.43 -12.63 -5.70
C GLU A 69 -0.82 -11.85 -5.28
N ARG A 70 -0.71 -11.08 -4.18
CA ARG A 70 -1.82 -10.28 -3.68
C ARG A 70 -2.15 -9.12 -4.60
N LEU A 71 -1.17 -8.38 -5.10
CA LEU A 71 -1.40 -7.31 -6.07
C LEU A 71 -2.00 -7.87 -7.37
N SER A 72 -1.45 -8.96 -7.89
CA SER A 72 -1.98 -9.65 -9.07
C SER A 72 -3.46 -10.05 -8.87
N PHE A 73 -3.80 -10.62 -7.71
CA PHE A 73 -5.18 -10.98 -7.36
C PHE A 73 -6.10 -9.76 -7.29
N ILE A 74 -5.68 -8.70 -6.57
CA ILE A 74 -6.49 -7.50 -6.37
C ILE A 74 -6.73 -6.79 -7.71
N GLU A 75 -5.69 -6.64 -8.54
CA GLU A 75 -5.76 -5.98 -9.84
C GLU A 75 -6.61 -6.77 -10.84
N GLY A 76 -6.46 -8.10 -10.87
CA GLY A 76 -7.27 -8.97 -11.72
C GLY A 76 -8.75 -9.05 -11.32
N ARG A 77 -9.11 -8.60 -10.11
CA ARG A 77 -10.47 -8.73 -9.55
C ARG A 77 -10.93 -7.47 -8.80
N CYS A 78 -10.50 -6.28 -9.22
CA CYS A 78 -10.63 -5.02 -8.47
C CYS A 78 -12.08 -4.62 -8.09
N GLY A 79 -13.11 -5.15 -8.74
CA GLY A 79 -14.52 -4.95 -8.38
C GLY A 79 -15.10 -5.93 -7.35
N GLN A 80 -14.31 -6.90 -6.86
CA GLN A 80 -14.80 -7.93 -5.94
C GLN A 80 -14.52 -7.58 -4.47
N ARG A 81 -15.45 -7.94 -3.59
CA ARG A 81 -15.30 -7.79 -2.14
C ARG A 81 -14.01 -8.41 -1.59
N LEU A 82 -13.57 -9.53 -2.16
CA LEU A 82 -12.32 -10.19 -1.74
C LEU A 82 -11.09 -9.34 -2.04
N SER A 83 -11.06 -8.63 -3.18
CA SER A 83 -9.96 -7.73 -3.54
C SER A 83 -9.88 -6.55 -2.59
N TYR A 84 -11.04 -6.01 -2.18
CA TYR A 84 -11.09 -4.99 -1.13
C TYR A 84 -10.54 -5.51 0.21
N ILE A 85 -10.95 -6.70 0.64
CA ILE A 85 -10.42 -7.31 1.88
C ILE A 85 -8.91 -7.51 1.79
N GLN A 86 -8.41 -8.01 0.66
CA GLN A 86 -6.98 -8.20 0.44
C GLN A 86 -6.20 -6.88 0.49
N LEU A 87 -6.72 -5.84 -0.17
CA LEU A 87 -6.14 -4.50 -0.16
C LEU A 87 -6.14 -3.91 1.26
N ARG A 88 -7.23 -4.08 2.02
CA ARG A 88 -7.31 -3.67 3.43
C ARG A 88 -6.22 -4.31 4.27
N GLU A 89 -6.04 -5.63 4.16
CA GLU A 89 -4.99 -6.32 4.91
C GLU A 89 -3.59 -5.83 4.47
N CYS A 90 -3.38 -5.52 3.19
CA CYS A 90 -2.12 -4.90 2.72
C CYS A 90 -1.86 -3.55 3.40
N PHE A 91 -2.89 -2.69 3.52
CA PHE A 91 -2.77 -1.40 4.22
C PHE A 91 -2.48 -1.55 5.71
N ARG A 92 -3.07 -2.55 6.38
CA ARG A 92 -2.77 -2.84 7.79
C ARG A 92 -1.34 -3.31 8.01
N GLU A 93 -0.81 -4.12 7.09
CA GLU A 93 0.60 -4.53 7.12
C GLU A 93 1.51 -3.33 6.86
N LEU A 94 1.19 -2.49 5.87
CA LEU A 94 1.90 -1.25 5.58
C LEU A 94 1.98 -0.31 6.79
N GLU A 95 0.87 -0.13 7.52
CA GLU A 95 0.85 0.67 8.73
C GLU A 95 1.82 0.15 9.80
N LYS A 96 1.86 -1.18 10.00
CA LYS A 96 2.81 -1.79 10.95
C LYS A 96 4.26 -1.56 10.52
N MET A 97 4.54 -1.65 9.22
CA MET A 97 5.87 -1.40 8.67
C MET A 97 6.27 0.07 8.79
N GLU A 98 5.38 1.01 8.45
CA GLU A 98 5.62 2.45 8.62
C GLU A 98 5.94 2.78 10.09
N ALA A 99 5.18 2.23 11.03
CA ALA A 99 5.43 2.42 12.46
C ALA A 99 6.81 1.88 12.87
N ARG A 100 7.21 0.70 12.37
CA ARG A 100 8.54 0.12 12.63
C ARG A 100 9.66 0.98 12.06
N VAL A 101 9.56 1.37 10.79
CA VAL A 101 10.56 2.24 10.12
C VAL A 101 10.69 3.57 10.85
N ARG A 102 9.58 4.18 11.28
CA ARG A 102 9.60 5.41 12.06
C ARG A 102 10.32 5.25 13.40
N VAL A 103 10.11 4.13 14.11
CA VAL A 103 10.82 3.87 15.36
C VAL A 103 12.31 3.67 15.10
N LEU A 104 12.68 2.83 14.15
CA LEU A 104 14.09 2.55 13.79
C LEU A 104 14.86 3.83 13.43
N HIS A 105 14.27 4.69 12.60
CA HIS A 105 14.89 5.97 12.19
C HIS A 105 14.86 7.03 13.30
N ARG A 106 14.00 6.91 14.31
CA ARG A 106 14.00 7.80 15.48
C ARG A 106 15.06 7.41 16.51
N THR A 107 15.34 6.12 16.65
CA THR A 107 16.34 5.60 17.60
C THR A 107 17.76 5.56 17.04
N ASN A 108 17.92 5.55 15.72
CA ASN A 108 19.20 5.72 15.04
C ASN A 108 19.11 6.92 14.08
N PRO A 109 19.24 8.16 14.58
CA PRO A 109 19.51 9.28 13.70
C PRO A 109 20.88 9.04 13.07
N LYS A 110 20.92 8.79 11.76
CA LYS A 110 22.15 8.91 10.98
C LYS A 110 22.65 10.35 11.00
#